data_AF-A0A951A9F9-F1
#
_entry.id   AF-A0A951A9F9-F1
#
_cell.length_a   1.000
_cell.length_b   1.000
_cell.length_c   1.000
_cell.angle_alpha   90.00
_cell.angle_beta   90.00
_cell.angle_gamma   90.00
#
_symmetry.space_group_name_H-M   'P 1'
#
loop_
_entity.id
_entity.type
_entity.pdbx_description
1 polymer ?
#
loop_
_entity_poly.entity_id
_entity_poly.type
_entity_poly.pdbx_seq_one_letter_code
_entity_poly.pdbx_strand_id
1 'polypeptide(L)'
;MTSARIRWRAGLLAAAGVLPLATLSCAQPPAAALYMGSPPPAGMARIWFYRDLNPNDVLAEAYIRMNGAAVGVSTPGGAFYRDVPPGPYHISVDSYYQDPHNDADVALAPGMEAYAKVLPLDAYVQGVGAVGGGYRRPNFVVWLYPAEIGRQMVARSYFTAGGP
;
A
#
# COMPACT_ATOMS: atom_id res chain seq x y z
N MET A 1 84.93 -25.55 -4.43
CA MET A 1 84.50 -26.52 -5.46
C MET A 1 83.00 -26.71 -5.35
N THR A 2 82.31 -26.22 -6.37
CA THR A 2 81.00 -26.63 -6.92
C THR A 2 80.16 -27.68 -6.17
N SER A 3 78.91 -27.32 -5.85
CA SER A 3 77.74 -27.98 -6.46
C SER A 3 76.48 -27.15 -6.25
N ALA A 4 75.86 -26.74 -7.36
CA ALA A 4 74.55 -26.13 -7.42
C ALA A 4 73.50 -27.21 -7.61
N ARG A 5 72.31 -27.07 -7.00
CA ARG A 5 71.03 -27.36 -7.68
C ARG A 5 69.93 -26.44 -7.16
N ILE A 6 69.49 -25.58 -8.08
CA ILE A 6 68.27 -24.77 -8.01
C ILE A 6 67.07 -25.65 -8.37
N ARG A 7 65.92 -25.23 -7.83
CA ARG A 7 64.49 -25.48 -8.13
C ARG A 7 63.86 -26.01 -6.84
N TRP A 8 62.76 -25.46 -6.35
CA TRP A 8 61.45 -25.57 -6.99
C TRP A 8 60.57 -24.34 -6.67
N ARG A 9 59.78 -23.95 -7.67
CA ARG A 9 58.72 -22.94 -7.57
C ARG A 9 57.52 -23.53 -6.84
N ALA A 10 56.92 -22.78 -5.92
CA ALA A 10 55.49 -22.90 -5.63
C ALA A 10 55.01 -21.54 -5.12
N GLY A 11 54.39 -20.78 -6.03
CA GLY A 11 53.71 -19.55 -5.70
C GLY A 11 52.47 -19.85 -4.87
N LEU A 12 52.36 -19.21 -3.72
CA LEU A 12 51.10 -19.07 -2.98
C LEU A 12 50.66 -17.62 -3.15
N LEU A 13 49.91 -17.38 -4.23
CA LEU A 13 49.11 -16.17 -4.38
C LEU A 13 47.99 -16.25 -3.34
N ALA A 14 48.10 -15.42 -2.30
CA ALA A 14 47.03 -15.21 -1.33
C ALA A 14 45.87 -14.45 -2.01
N ALA A 15 44.97 -15.19 -2.66
CA ALA A 15 43.69 -14.66 -3.10
C ALA A 15 42.76 -14.61 -1.88
N ALA A 16 42.82 -13.51 -1.12
CA ALA A 16 41.80 -13.18 -0.14
C ALA A 16 40.47 -12.99 -0.89
N GLY A 17 39.59 -13.98 -0.79
CA GLY A 17 38.26 -13.95 -1.37
C GLY A 17 37.43 -12.84 -0.72
N VAL A 18 37.35 -11.69 -1.38
CA VAL A 18 36.33 -10.68 -1.11
C VAL A 18 35.02 -11.24 -1.65
N LEU A 19 34.19 -11.82 -0.79
CA LEU A 19 32.79 -12.08 -1.10
C LEU A 19 32.11 -10.71 -1.31
N PRO A 20 31.61 -10.37 -2.51
CA PRO A 20 30.78 -9.19 -2.65
C PRO A 20 29.45 -9.46 -1.92
N LEU A 21 29.24 -8.77 -0.81
CA LEU A 21 27.93 -8.64 -0.18
C LEU A 21 27.03 -7.88 -1.14
N ALA A 22 26.36 -8.59 -2.05
CA ALA A 22 25.28 -8.04 -2.84
C ALA A 22 24.15 -7.68 -1.87
N THR A 23 24.08 -6.42 -1.45
CA THR A 23 22.94 -5.89 -0.73
C THR A 23 21.74 -5.92 -1.68
N LEU A 24 20.86 -6.90 -1.48
CA LEU A 24 19.50 -6.86 -2.00
C LEU A 24 18.83 -5.64 -1.36
N SER A 25 18.94 -4.49 -2.02
CA SER A 25 18.18 -3.30 -1.67
C SER A 25 16.73 -3.60 -2.04
N CYS A 26 15.94 -4.10 -1.09
CA CYS A 26 14.49 -3.99 -1.18
C CYS A 26 14.18 -2.49 -1.24
N ALA A 27 13.90 -1.98 -2.44
CA ALA A 27 13.49 -0.60 -2.61
C ALA A 27 12.23 -0.37 -1.76
N GLN A 28 12.36 0.44 -0.70
CA GLN A 28 11.23 0.81 0.13
C GLN A 28 10.24 1.60 -0.75
N PRO A 29 8.92 1.33 -0.64
CA PRO A 29 7.93 2.10 -1.38
C PRO A 29 8.06 3.59 -1.03
N PRO A 30 7.91 4.50 -2.01
CA PRO A 30 8.08 5.92 -1.75
C PRO A 30 7.03 6.43 -0.75
N ALA A 31 7.36 7.43 0.05
CA ALA A 31 6.39 8.03 0.97
C ALA A 31 5.27 8.75 0.20
N ALA A 32 4.02 8.61 0.64
CA ALA A 32 2.89 9.31 0.02
C ALA A 32 2.98 10.84 0.15
N ALA A 33 3.63 11.34 1.21
CA ALA A 33 3.91 12.75 1.43
C ALA A 33 4.60 13.44 0.22
N LEU A 34 5.42 12.72 -0.55
CA LEU A 34 6.09 13.25 -1.74
C LEU A 34 5.11 13.71 -2.83
N TYR A 35 3.93 13.09 -2.89
CA TYR A 35 2.90 13.38 -3.88
C TYR A 35 1.88 14.42 -3.39
N MET A 36 1.88 14.74 -2.09
CA MET A 36 0.95 15.69 -1.49
C MET A 36 1.31 17.16 -1.77
N GLY A 37 2.56 17.42 -2.11
CA GLY A 37 3.00 18.76 -2.51
C GLY A 37 2.49 19.20 -3.88
N SER A 38 2.02 18.26 -4.70
CA SER A 38 1.43 18.57 -6.01
C SER A 38 -0.08 18.71 -5.86
N PRO A 39 -0.66 19.90 -6.12
CA PRO A 39 -2.11 20.04 -6.13
C PRO A 39 -2.75 19.21 -7.25
N PRO A 40 -4.07 18.97 -7.20
CA PRO A 40 -4.81 18.41 -8.33
C PRO A 40 -4.64 19.29 -9.59
N PRO A 41 -4.65 18.71 -10.80
CA PRO A 41 -4.62 19.48 -12.04
C PRO A 41 -5.72 20.54 -12.09
N ALA A 42 -5.48 21.63 -12.83
CA ALA A 42 -6.43 22.72 -12.94
C ALA A 42 -7.81 22.23 -13.42
N GLY A 43 -8.87 22.58 -12.67
CA GLY A 43 -10.24 22.16 -12.96
C GLY A 43 -10.61 20.75 -12.46
N MET A 44 -9.66 19.98 -11.94
CA MET A 44 -9.90 18.67 -11.33
C MET A 44 -9.99 18.76 -9.80
N ALA A 45 -10.55 17.71 -9.20
CA ALA A 45 -10.48 17.40 -7.78
C ALA A 45 -9.62 16.14 -7.58
N ARG A 46 -9.28 15.83 -6.32
CA ARG A 46 -8.54 14.61 -5.96
C ARG A 46 -9.21 13.87 -4.82
N ILE A 47 -9.25 12.55 -4.94
CA ILE A 47 -9.60 11.67 -3.83
C ILE A 47 -8.36 10.87 -3.45
N TRP A 48 -7.95 10.98 -2.20
CA TRP A 48 -6.96 10.11 -1.57
C TRP A 48 -7.65 8.92 -0.93
N PHE A 49 -7.17 7.72 -1.25
CA PHE A 49 -7.60 6.48 -0.63
C PHE A 49 -6.44 5.96 0.21
N TYR A 50 -6.70 5.59 1.46
CA TYR A 50 -5.64 5.13 2.35
C TYR A 50 -6.14 4.15 3.41
N ARG A 51 -5.20 3.40 3.97
CA ARG A 51 -5.43 2.50 5.10
C ARG A 51 -4.23 2.51 6.03
N ASP A 52 -4.49 2.58 7.34
CA ASP A 52 -3.43 2.55 8.34
C ASP A 52 -2.74 1.18 8.37
N LEU A 53 -1.46 1.16 8.71
CA LEU A 53 -0.75 -0.07 9.05
C LEU A 53 -0.88 -0.34 10.55
N ASN A 54 -1.79 -1.22 10.93
CA ASN A 54 -1.93 -1.71 12.29
C ASN A 54 -1.47 -3.18 12.36
N PRO A 55 -0.42 -3.52 13.14
CA PRO A 55 0.08 -4.89 13.25
C PRO A 55 -0.95 -5.92 13.75
N ASN A 56 -2.02 -5.45 14.40
CA ASN A 56 -3.08 -6.30 14.94
C ASN A 56 -4.29 -6.43 13.99
N ASP A 57 -4.32 -5.69 12.88
CA ASP A 57 -5.39 -5.78 11.88
C ASP A 57 -5.10 -6.89 10.85
N VAL A 58 -6.14 -7.34 10.16
CA VAL A 58 -6.02 -8.28 9.04
C VAL A 58 -5.15 -7.70 7.92
N LEU A 59 -4.33 -8.53 7.27
CA LEU A 59 -3.54 -8.10 6.09
C LEU A 59 -4.30 -8.27 4.77
N ALA A 60 -5.53 -8.78 4.81
CA ALA A 60 -6.37 -8.94 3.62
C ALA A 60 -6.63 -7.58 2.96
N GLU A 61 -6.67 -7.58 1.64
CA GLU A 61 -6.92 -6.41 0.80
C GLU A 61 -8.28 -6.52 0.11
N ALA A 62 -8.90 -5.38 -0.17
CA ALA A 62 -10.17 -5.29 -0.89
C ALA A 62 -10.07 -4.25 -2.01
N TYR A 63 -10.80 -4.49 -3.10
CA TYR A 63 -10.93 -3.49 -4.16
C TYR A 63 -11.72 -2.30 -3.64
N ILE A 64 -11.21 -1.12 -3.96
CA ILE A 64 -11.91 0.15 -3.77
C ILE A 64 -12.52 0.50 -5.12
N ARG A 65 -13.79 0.85 -5.11
CA ARG A 65 -14.56 1.21 -6.28
C ARG A 65 -15.02 2.66 -6.21
N MET A 66 -15.07 3.29 -7.37
CA MET A 66 -15.64 4.61 -7.57
C MET A 66 -16.65 4.52 -8.70
N ASN A 67 -17.90 4.84 -8.40
CA ASN A 67 -19.04 4.69 -9.31
C ASN A 67 -19.13 3.27 -9.90
N GLY A 68 -18.82 2.25 -9.09
CA GLY A 68 -18.85 0.83 -9.46
C GLY A 68 -17.60 0.29 -10.17
N ALA A 69 -16.73 1.14 -10.68
CA ALA A 69 -15.46 0.75 -11.30
C ALA A 69 -14.37 0.61 -10.24
N ALA A 70 -13.54 -0.45 -10.33
CA ALA A 70 -12.35 -0.56 -9.49
C ALA A 70 -11.39 0.60 -9.79
N VAL A 71 -10.81 1.18 -8.74
CA VAL A 71 -9.85 2.28 -8.83
C VAL A 71 -8.58 2.02 -8.03
N GLY A 72 -8.51 0.92 -7.30
CA GLY A 72 -7.37 0.54 -6.49
C GLY A 72 -7.72 -0.48 -5.41
N VAL A 73 -6.78 -0.67 -4.49
CA VAL A 73 -6.82 -1.74 -3.48
C VAL A 73 -6.48 -1.16 -2.11
N SER A 74 -7.12 -1.66 -1.05
CA SER A 74 -6.95 -1.21 0.34
C SER A 74 -5.69 -1.77 1.01
N THR A 75 -4.52 -1.51 0.42
CA THR A 75 -3.22 -2.00 0.91
C THR A 75 -2.91 -1.47 2.32
N PRO A 76 -2.59 -2.34 3.30
CA PRO A 76 -2.23 -1.91 4.66
C PRO A 76 -1.04 -0.95 4.71
N GLY A 77 -1.22 0.24 5.28
CA GLY A 77 -0.21 1.31 5.33
C GLY A 77 -0.05 2.10 4.03
N GLY A 78 -0.78 1.72 2.98
CA GLY A 78 -0.71 2.31 1.67
C GLY A 78 -1.67 3.49 1.52
N ALA A 79 -1.29 4.42 0.65
CA ALA A 79 -2.16 5.45 0.11
C ALA A 79 -1.95 5.60 -1.40
N PHE A 80 -3.01 5.98 -2.11
CA PHE A 80 -2.96 6.38 -3.52
C PHE A 80 -4.02 7.44 -3.78
N TYR A 81 -4.02 8.05 -4.96
CA TYR A 81 -5.04 9.03 -5.32
C TYR A 81 -5.56 8.85 -6.75
N ARG A 82 -6.74 9.44 -6.99
CA ARG A 82 -7.29 9.67 -8.32
C ARG A 82 -7.62 11.15 -8.48
N ASP A 83 -7.13 11.75 -9.55
CA ASP A 83 -7.59 13.05 -10.02
C ASP A 83 -8.82 12.85 -10.90
N VAL A 84 -9.89 13.58 -10.61
CA VAL A 84 -11.21 13.36 -11.19
C VAL A 84 -11.92 14.69 -11.49
N PRO A 85 -12.85 14.73 -12.46
CA PRO A 85 -13.69 15.91 -12.65
C PRO A 85 -14.49 16.27 -11.38
N PRO A 86 -14.86 17.55 -11.17
CA PRO A 86 -15.78 17.94 -10.11
C PRO A 86 -17.14 17.25 -10.30
N GLY A 87 -17.78 16.87 -9.19
CA GLY A 87 -19.07 16.18 -9.22
C GLY A 87 -19.29 15.23 -8.05
N PRO A 88 -20.45 14.55 -8.02
CA PRO A 88 -20.74 13.51 -7.05
C PRO A 88 -20.00 12.21 -7.39
N TYR A 89 -19.48 11.55 -6.37
CA TYR A 89 -18.84 10.25 -6.45
C TYR A 89 -19.37 9.33 -5.36
N HIS A 90 -19.68 8.11 -5.78
CA HIS A 90 -20.01 7.02 -4.88
C HIS A 90 -18.78 6.13 -4.71
N ILE A 91 -18.26 6.04 -3.48
CA ILE A 91 -17.10 5.23 -3.13
C ILE A 91 -17.60 3.99 -2.42
N SER A 92 -17.16 2.81 -2.83
CA SER A 92 -17.43 1.55 -2.12
C SER A 92 -16.17 0.72 -1.97
N VAL A 93 -16.15 -0.17 -0.98
CA VAL A 93 -15.10 -1.17 -0.80
C VAL A 93 -15.70 -2.57 -0.81
N ASP A 94 -15.11 -3.44 -1.63
CA ASP A 94 -15.56 -4.82 -1.75
C ASP A 94 -15.52 -5.52 -0.39
N SER A 95 -16.67 -6.05 0.02
CA SER A 95 -16.84 -6.69 1.31
C SER A 95 -17.71 -7.93 1.21
N TYR A 96 -17.49 -8.88 2.13
CA TYR A 96 -18.26 -10.13 2.17
C TYR A 96 -19.58 -10.02 2.93
N TYR A 97 -19.72 -8.98 3.74
CA TYR A 97 -20.91 -8.67 4.51
C TYR A 97 -21.44 -7.31 4.06
N GLN A 98 -22.76 -7.13 4.06
CA GLN A 98 -23.39 -5.85 3.76
C GLN A 98 -23.49 -5.03 5.04
N ASP A 99 -22.58 -4.07 5.17
CA ASP A 99 -22.56 -3.06 6.23
C ASP A 99 -22.98 -1.70 5.66
N PRO A 100 -23.76 -0.89 6.41
CA PRO A 100 -24.14 0.45 5.99
C PRO A 100 -22.97 1.42 5.71
N HIS A 101 -21.75 1.06 6.09
CA HIS A 101 -20.54 1.86 5.87
C HIS A 101 -19.57 1.21 4.88
N ASN A 102 -20.00 0.19 4.12
CA ASN A 102 -19.19 -0.33 3.00
C ASN A 102 -19.01 0.74 1.89
N ASP A 103 -19.83 1.78 1.90
CA ASP A 103 -19.82 2.87 0.95
C ASP A 103 -19.92 4.26 1.61
N ALA A 104 -19.57 5.28 0.84
CA ALA A 104 -19.71 6.67 1.18
C ALA A 104 -19.86 7.53 -0.08
N ASP A 105 -20.70 8.55 -0.02
CA ASP A 105 -20.87 9.54 -1.08
C ASP A 105 -20.09 10.82 -0.77
N VAL A 106 -19.44 11.37 -1.80
CA VAL A 106 -18.72 12.64 -1.70
C VAL A 106 -19.03 13.53 -2.91
N ALA A 107 -19.25 14.82 -2.67
CA ALA A 107 -19.36 15.83 -3.71
C ALA A 107 -18.08 16.65 -3.77
N LEU A 108 -17.43 16.69 -4.94
CA LEU A 108 -16.16 17.37 -5.14
C LEU A 108 -16.30 18.66 -5.95
N ALA A 109 -15.70 19.73 -5.44
CA ALA A 109 -15.51 20.98 -6.17
C ALA A 109 -14.13 21.03 -6.86
N PRO A 110 -13.92 21.90 -7.87
CA PRO A 110 -12.59 22.11 -8.45
C PRO A 110 -11.53 22.45 -7.40
N GLY A 111 -10.37 21.78 -7.46
CA GLY A 111 -9.27 21.93 -6.52
C GLY A 111 -9.47 21.28 -5.15
N MET A 112 -10.63 20.64 -4.92
CA MET A 112 -10.92 19.96 -3.64
C MET A 112 -10.12 18.66 -3.53
N GLU A 113 -9.66 18.36 -2.32
CA GLU A 113 -9.11 17.06 -1.96
C GLU A 113 -10.02 16.40 -0.92
N ALA A 114 -10.44 15.16 -1.19
CA ALA A 114 -11.13 14.30 -0.24
C ALA A 114 -10.23 13.15 0.22
N TYR A 115 -10.51 12.63 1.41
CA TYR A 115 -9.69 11.62 2.08
C TYR A 115 -10.56 10.46 2.55
N ALA A 116 -10.55 9.37 1.79
CA ALA A 116 -11.31 8.16 2.05
C ALA A 116 -10.41 7.12 2.76
N LYS A 117 -10.68 6.90 4.05
CA LYS A 117 -10.01 5.87 4.83
C LYS A 117 -10.76 4.55 4.67
N VAL A 118 -10.04 3.48 4.34
CA VAL A 118 -10.57 2.12 4.43
C VAL A 118 -10.16 1.50 5.76
N LEU A 119 -11.13 0.97 6.50
CA LEU A 119 -10.90 0.26 7.74
C LEU A 119 -11.31 -1.21 7.61
N PRO A 120 -10.44 -2.16 7.97
CA PRO A 120 -10.86 -3.53 8.18
C PRO A 120 -11.63 -3.64 9.51
N LEU A 121 -12.74 -4.36 9.48
CA LEU A 121 -13.46 -4.81 10.67
C LEU A 121 -13.24 -6.32 10.78
N ASP A 122 -12.60 -6.78 11.86
CA ASP A 122 -12.26 -8.19 12.00
C ASP A 122 -13.51 -9.07 12.23
N ALA A 123 -13.45 -10.25 11.62
CA ALA A 123 -14.19 -11.46 11.93
C ALA A 123 -15.74 -11.43 11.86
N TYR A 124 -16.32 -10.79 10.83
CA TYR A 124 -17.77 -10.78 10.62
C TYR A 124 -18.35 -12.10 10.06
N VAL A 125 -17.66 -12.76 9.12
CA VAL A 125 -18.08 -14.08 8.60
C VAL A 125 -17.06 -15.13 9.00
N GLN A 126 -17.51 -16.07 9.84
CA GLN A 126 -16.69 -17.17 10.34
C GLN A 126 -17.39 -18.51 10.14
N GLY A 127 -16.62 -19.56 9.86
CA GLY A 127 -17.15 -20.92 9.80
C GLY A 127 -16.06 -21.91 10.15
N VAL A 128 -16.43 -23.05 10.75
CA VAL A 128 -15.52 -24.15 11.06
C VAL A 128 -15.53 -25.17 9.93
N GLY A 129 -14.36 -25.43 9.34
CA GLY A 129 -14.18 -26.55 8.43
C GLY A 129 -14.01 -27.85 9.21
N ALA A 130 -14.70 -28.92 8.81
CA ALA A 130 -14.61 -30.24 9.47
C ALA A 130 -13.18 -30.82 9.45
N VAL A 131 -12.34 -30.38 8.50
CA VAL A 131 -10.94 -30.78 8.36
C VAL A 131 -10.19 -29.56 7.79
N GLY A 132 -9.44 -28.81 8.59
CA GLY A 132 -8.57 -27.72 8.06
C GLY A 132 -8.63 -26.35 8.74
N GLY A 133 -9.33 -26.20 9.87
CA GLY A 133 -9.44 -24.91 10.54
C GLY A 133 -10.47 -23.99 9.87
N GLY A 134 -11.06 -23.10 10.65
CA GLY A 134 -12.12 -22.23 10.16
C GLY A 134 -11.64 -21.14 9.19
N TYR A 135 -12.58 -20.52 8.47
CA TYR A 135 -12.31 -19.31 7.70
C TYR A 135 -12.75 -18.07 8.48
N ARG A 136 -12.03 -16.96 8.30
CA ARG A 136 -12.43 -15.63 8.76
C ARG A 136 -12.32 -14.66 7.59
N ARG A 137 -13.44 -14.04 7.23
CA ARG A 137 -13.48 -13.01 6.18
C ARG A 137 -13.71 -11.65 6.82
N PRO A 138 -12.80 -10.68 6.66
CA PRO A 138 -13.00 -9.34 7.16
C PRO A 138 -14.09 -8.62 6.38
N ASN A 139 -14.76 -7.70 7.06
CA ASN A 139 -15.60 -6.70 6.42
C ASN A 139 -14.77 -5.41 6.27
N PHE A 140 -14.98 -4.64 5.21
CA PHE A 140 -14.28 -3.37 5.01
C PHE A 140 -15.28 -2.22 4.97
N VAL A 141 -14.94 -1.13 5.62
CA VAL A 141 -15.75 0.09 5.61
C VAL A 141 -14.94 1.27 5.10
N VAL A 142 -15.62 2.26 4.53
CA VAL A 142 -14.99 3.49 4.05
C VAL A 142 -15.52 4.70 4.79
N TRP A 143 -14.62 5.55 5.27
CA TRP A 143 -14.94 6.75 6.04
C TRP A 143 -14.28 7.96 5.39
N LEU A 144 -15.06 9.03 5.19
CA LEU A 144 -14.54 10.31 4.71
C LEU A 144 -14.03 11.12 5.90
N TYR A 145 -12.72 11.38 5.92
CA TYR A 145 -12.10 12.16 6.98
C TYR A 145 -12.04 13.65 6.60
N PRO A 146 -12.15 14.56 7.59
CA PRO A 146 -11.86 15.98 7.39
C PRO A 146 -10.48 16.16 6.76
N ALA A 147 -10.36 17.12 5.83
CA ALA A 147 -9.17 17.27 4.99
C ALA A 147 -7.88 17.43 5.80
N GLU A 148 -7.92 18.17 6.91
CA GLU A 148 -6.77 18.41 7.78
C GLU A 148 -6.26 17.11 8.41
N ILE A 149 -7.19 16.25 8.86
CA ILE A 149 -6.87 14.97 9.50
C ILE A 149 -6.43 13.96 8.43
N GLY A 150 -7.21 13.81 7.36
CA GLY A 150 -6.90 12.90 6.26
C GLY A 150 -5.54 13.17 5.65
N ARG A 151 -5.19 14.46 5.45
CA ARG A 151 -3.89 14.88 4.94
C ARG A 151 -2.74 14.40 5.82
N GLN A 152 -2.87 14.55 7.14
CA GLN A 152 -1.82 14.11 8.07
C GLN A 152 -1.67 12.57 8.09
N MET A 153 -2.77 11.83 7.92
CA MET A 153 -2.74 10.36 7.91
C MET A 153 -2.13 9.83 6.61
N VAL A 154 -2.50 10.40 5.46
CA VAL A 154 -1.88 10.07 4.17
C VAL A 154 -0.38 10.37 4.18
N ALA A 155 0.05 11.49 4.79
CA ALA A 155 1.47 11.84 4.87
C ALA A 155 2.34 10.79 5.58
N ARG A 156 1.73 9.95 6.44
CA ARG A 156 2.40 8.85 7.17
C ARG A 156 2.37 7.52 6.41
N SER A 157 1.62 7.45 5.32
CA SER A 157 1.47 6.26 4.50
C SER A 157 2.59 6.15 3.45
N TYR A 158 2.84 4.94 2.97
CA TYR A 158 3.62 4.78 1.75
C TYR A 158 2.70 4.88 0.53
N PHE A 159 3.25 5.36 -0.57
CA PHE A 159 2.52 5.49 -1.82
C PHE A 159 2.44 4.13 -2.52
N THR A 160 1.24 3.79 -2.93
CA THR A 160 0.96 2.66 -3.81
C THR A 160 0.58 3.21 -5.17
N ALA A 161 1.16 2.65 -6.24
CA ALA A 161 0.67 2.91 -7.58
C ALA A 161 -0.69 2.21 -7.66
N GLY A 162 -1.78 2.93 -7.34
CA GLY A 162 -3.12 2.37 -7.20
C GLY A 162 -3.40 1.37 -8.31
N GLY A 163 -3.50 0.09 -7.93
CA GLY A 163 -3.77 -1.03 -8.84
C GLY A 163 -5.08 -0.84 -9.61
N PRO A 164 -5.36 -1.72 -10.58
CA PRO A 164 -6.46 -1.56 -11.53
C PRO A 164 -7.84 -1.40 -10.90
#